data_AF-A0A8J3HUT0-F1
#
_entry.id   AF-A0A8J3HUT0-F1
#
_cell.length_a   1.000
_cell.length_b   1.000
_cell.length_c   1.000
_cell.angle_alpha   90.00
_cell.angle_beta   90.00
_cell.angle_gamma   90.00
#
_symmetry.space_group_name_H-M   'P 1'
#
loop_
_entity.id
_entity.type
_entity.pdbx_description
1 polymer ?
#
loop_
_entity_poly.entity_id
_entity_poly.type
_entity_poly.pdbx_seq_one_letter_code
_entity_poly.pdbx_strand_id
1 'polypeptide(L)' 'MYIDEAGVDNRLYSEYGREERKFMHGQKRERISMIGKWMKRNFIAPITFTGGCDKYVFNAWLEQILLPKLPVG' A
#
# COMPACT_ATOMS: atom_id res chain seq x y z
N MET A 1 -12.84 13.93 -5.27
CA MET A 1 -11.50 13.46 -4.85
C MET A 1 -11.68 12.04 -4.35
N TYR A 2 -10.81 11.10 -4.72
CA TYR A 2 -10.90 9.71 -4.27
C TYR A 2 -9.62 9.34 -3.52
N ILE A 3 -9.76 8.59 -2.43
CA ILE A 3 -8.68 8.07 -1.61
C ILE A 3 -8.92 6.56 -1.50
N ASP A 4 -7.86 5.78 -1.66
CA ASP A 4 -7.93 4.32 -1.57
C ASP A 4 -6.65 3.73 -0.95
N GLU A 5 -6.78 2.53 -0.38
CA GLU A 5 -5.68 1.71 0.16
C GLU A 5 -5.58 0.39 -0.59
N ALA A 6 -4.38 0.07 -1.07
CA ALA A 6 -4.07 -1.18 -1.73
C ALA A 6 -2.99 -1.94 -0.95
N GLY A 7 -3.34 -3.16 -0.50
CA GLY A 7 -2.38 -4.09 0.10
C GLY A 7 -1.73 -4.98 -0.94
N VAL A 8 -0.40 -4.97 -0.99
CA VAL A 8 0.39 -5.94 -1.75
C VAL A 8 0.95 -6.98 -0.78
N ASP A 9 0.49 -8.22 -0.94
CA ASP A 9 0.97 -9.35 -0.18
C ASP A 9 1.92 -10.20 -1.03
N ASN A 10 3.10 -10.51 -0.50
CA ASN A 10 4.11 -11.30 -1.20
C ASN A 10 3.86 -12.83 -1.09
N ARG A 11 2.68 -13.24 -0.60
CA ARG A 11 2.24 -14.66 -0.53
C ARG A 11 2.26 -15.41 -1.85
N LEU A 12 2.16 -14.71 -2.97
CA LEU A 12 2.03 -15.32 -4.30
C LEU A 12 3.37 -15.51 -5.03
N TYR A 13 4.48 -15.08 -4.44
CA TYR A 13 5.78 -15.20 -5.08
C TYR A 13 6.38 -16.59 -4.84
N SER A 14 6.16 -17.50 -5.79
CA SER A 14 7.05 -18.63 -5.99
C SER A 14 8.20 -18.14 -6.87
N GLU A 15 9.44 -18.19 -6.38
CA GLU A 15 10.60 -18.09 -7.25
C GLU A 15 10.46 -19.18 -8.33
N TYR A 16 10.43 -18.77 -9.60
CA TYR A 16 10.25 -19.69 -10.72
C TYR A 16 11.49 -20.59 -10.85
N GLY A 17 11.49 -21.72 -10.16
CA GLY A 17 12.40 -22.85 -10.39
C GLY A 17 11.58 -24.06 -10.84
N ARG A 18 11.99 -24.71 -11.94
CA ARG A 18 11.41 -25.99 -12.42
C ARG A 18 11.79 -27.14 -11.47
N GLU A 19 11.34 -27.09 -10.24
CA GLU A 19 11.33 -28.23 -9.32
C GLU A 19 9.90 -28.49 -8.87
N GLU A 20 9.63 -29.75 -8.50
CA GLU A 20 8.31 -30.23 -8.09
C GLU A 20 7.58 -29.23 -7.19
N ARG A 21 6.28 -29.02 -7.46
CA ARG A 21 5.43 -28.09 -6.69
C ARG A 21 5.34 -28.55 -5.23
N LYS A 22 6.32 -28.19 -4.42
CA LYS A 22 6.24 -28.31 -2.98
C LYS A 22 5.19 -27.31 -2.52
N PHE A 23 4.18 -27.78 -1.81
CA PHE A 23 3.26 -26.92 -1.08
C PHE A 23 4.07 -26.17 -0.02
N MET A 24 4.63 -25.03 -0.39
CA MET A 24 5.23 -24.11 0.56
C MET A 24 4.08 -23.51 1.35
N HIS A 25 3.94 -23.93 2.61
CA HIS A 25 3.07 -23.24 3.57
C HIS A 25 3.48 -21.77 3.54
N GLY A 26 2.57 -20.90 3.06
CA GLY A 26 2.88 -19.53 2.72
C GLY A 26 3.64 -18.84 3.85
N GLN A 27 4.93 -18.56 3.64
CA GLN A 27 5.68 -17.76 4.57
C GLN A 27 4.90 -16.46 4.74
N LYS A 28 4.46 -16.15 5.97
CA LYS A 28 3.88 -14.85 6.31
C LYS A 28 4.98 -13.81 6.17
N ARG A 29 5.22 -13.37 4.94
CA ARG A 29 6.05 -12.20 4.64
C ARG A 29 5.24 -10.95 4.94
N GLU A 30 5.92 -9.89 5.32
CA GLU A 30 5.28 -8.63 5.71
C GLU A 30 4.42 -8.09 4.55
N ARG A 31 3.16 -7.73 4.84
CA ARG A 31 2.27 -7.06 3.88
C ARG A 31 2.77 -5.63 3.71
N ILE A 32 2.98 -5.22 2.47
CA ILE A 32 3.25 -3.82 2.13
C ILE A 32 1.92 -3.23 1.67
N SER A 33 1.40 -2.27 2.42
CA SER A 33 0.21 -1.51 2.05
C SER A 33 0.61 -0.17 1.45
N MET A 34 -0.20 0.32 0.51
CA MET A 34 -0.03 1.61 -0.14
C MET A 34 -1.32 2.42 0.01
N ILE A 35 -1.20 3.68 0.41
CA ILE A 35 -2.32 4.64 0.40
C ILE A 35 -1.97 5.81 -0.52
N GLY A 36 -2.96 6.29 -1.25
CA GLY A 36 -2.78 7.46 -2.10
C GLY A 36 -4.11 8.09 -2.52
N LYS A 37 -4.01 9.25 -3.16
CA LYS A 37 -5.15 10.03 -3.62
C LYS A 37 -5.16 10.13 -5.14
N TRP A 38 -6.36 10.02 -5.72
CA TRP A 38 -6.63 10.39 -7.11
C TRP A 38 -7.42 11.70 -7.22
N MET A 39 -6.89 12.66 -7.96
CA MET A 39 -7.57 13.92 -8.27
C MET A 39 -7.09 14.50 -9.60
N LYS A 40 -8.00 15.05 -10.41
CA LYS A 40 -7.70 15.71 -11.69
C LYS A 40 -6.83 14.83 -12.62
N ARG A 41 -7.10 13.52 -12.65
CA ARG A 41 -6.32 12.50 -13.40
C ARG A 41 -4.88 12.29 -12.93
N ASN A 42 -4.53 12.80 -11.75
CA ASN A 42 -3.20 12.63 -11.15
C ASN A 42 -3.31 11.80 -9.86
N PHE A 43 -2.36 10.87 -9.70
CA PHE A 43 -2.15 10.17 -8.44
C PHE A 43 -1.15 10.96 -7.59
N ILE A 44 -1.59 11.38 -6.40
CA ILE A 44 -0.84 12.26 -5.52
C ILE A 44 -0.82 11.71 -4.09
N ALA A 45 0.21 12.11 -3.34
CA ALA A 45 0.46 11.64 -1.97
C ALA A 45 0.54 10.10 -1.81
N PRO A 46 1.17 9.32 -2.72
CA PRO A 46 1.37 7.91 -2.47
C PRO A 46 2.38 7.70 -1.34
N ILE A 47 2.06 6.81 -0.41
CA ILE A 47 3.03 6.23 0.53
C ILE A 47 2.86 4.72 0.59
N THR A 48 3.96 4.03 0.87
CA THR A 48 3.97 2.62 1.22
C THR A 48 4.32 2.48 2.70
N PHE A 49 3.67 1.53 3.38
CA PHE A 49 3.94 1.21 4.78
C PHE A 49 3.76 -0.30 5.00
N THR A 50 4.44 -0.84 5.98
CA THR A 50 4.33 -2.25 6.36
C THR A 50 3.21 -2.44 7.36
N GLY A 51 2.36 -3.46 7.16
CA GLY A 51 1.23 -3.75 8.05
C GLY A 51 -0.10 -3.21 7.55
N GLY A 52 -1.06 -3.09 8.47
CA GLY A 52 -2.41 -2.62 8.16
C GLY A 52 -2.55 -1.10 8.20
N CYS A 53 -3.49 -0.55 7.44
CA CYS A 53 -3.84 0.86 7.53
C CYS A 53 -4.64 1.09 8.82
N ASP A 54 -3.98 1.55 9.87
CA ASP A 54 -4.65 1.95 11.10
C ASP A 54 -5.02 3.44 11.07
N LYS A 55 -5.80 3.88 12.08
CA LYS A 55 -6.20 5.28 12.19
C LYS A 55 -5.01 6.23 12.37
N TYR A 56 -3.92 5.79 12.99
CA TYR A 56 -2.73 6.61 13.22
C TYR A 56 -1.97 6.85 11.92
N VAL A 57 -1.75 5.80 11.13
CA VAL A 57 -1.14 5.85 9.80
C VAL A 57 -1.98 6.73 8.88
N PHE A 58 -3.30 6.54 8.87
CA PHE A 58 -4.19 7.35 8.06
C PHE A 58 -4.14 8.84 8.46
N ASN A 59 -4.27 9.15 9.75
CA ASN A 59 -4.25 10.54 10.23
C ASN A 59 -2.89 11.21 9.98
N ALA A 60 -1.78 10.51 10.23
CA ALA A 60 -0.45 11.03 9.96
C ALA A 60 -0.24 11.31 8.47
N TRP A 61 -0.65 10.38 7.60
CA TRP A 61 -0.62 10.58 6.14
C TRP A 61 -1.50 11.76 5.71
N LEU A 62 -2.71 11.86 6.27
CA LEU A 62 -3.64 12.94 5.97
C LEU A 62 -3.02 14.30 6.30
N GLU A 63 -2.59 14.48 7.54
CA GLU A 63 -2.08 15.74 8.07
C GLU A 63 -0.74 16.13 7.45
N GLN A 64 0.20 15.19 7.34
CA GLN A 64 1.59 15.49 6.99
C GLN A 64 1.86 15.42 5.49
N ILE A 65 1.03 14.69 4.72
CA ILE A 65 1.33 14.40 3.31
C ILE A 65 0.21 14.86 2.40
N LEU A 66 -1.05 14.54 2.72
CA LEU A 66 -2.15 14.88 1.85
C LEU A 66 -2.48 16.37 1.91
N LEU A 67 -2.76 16.91 3.10
CA LEU A 67 -3.17 18.31 3.28
C LEU A 67 -2.18 19.32 2.68
N PRO A 68 -0.84 19.18 2.85
CA PRO A 68 0.11 20.12 2.24
C PRO A 68 0.14 20.09 0.71
N LYS A 69 -0.34 19.01 0.09
CA LYS A 69 -0.41 18.84 -1.37
C LYS A 69 -1.77 19.22 -1.95
N LEU A 70 -2.73 19.60 -1.10
CA LEU A 70 -4.01 20.14 -1.57
C LEU A 70 -3.82 21.60 -1.97
N PRO A 71 -4.44 22.04 -3.09
CA PRO A 71 -4.55 23.46 -3.34
C PRO A 71 -5.31 24.10 -2.18
N VAL A 72 -4.78 25.22 -1.67
CA VAL A 72 -5.46 26.04 -0.67
C VAL A 72 -6.74 26.56 -1.32
N GLY A 73 -7.87 26.36 -0.65
CA GLY A 73 -9.20 26.82 -1.05
C GLY A 73 -9.78 27.70 0.03
#